data_AF-A0A4R4SYC7-F1
#
_entry.id   AF-A0A4R4SYC7-F1
#
_cell.length_a   1.000
_cell.length_b   1.000
_cell.length_c   1.000
_cell.angle_alpha   90.00
_cell.angle_beta   90.00
_cell.angle_gamma   90.00
#
_symmetry.space_group_name_H-M   'P 1'
#
loop_
_entity.id
_entity.type
_entity.pdbx_description
1 polymer ?
#
loop_
_entity_poly.entity_id
_entity_poly.type
_entity_poly.pdbx_seq_one_letter_code
_entity_poly.pdbx_strand_id
1 'polypeptide(L)'
;MIRMPTAPQPGTGLRERKKIRTRQAIRRAAYRLFEERGFEATRVDEIAAAADVSPSTVFRYFPTKEDIVLSDEEDPIVEAALRARPAGEPPLASLREALRQTIEQLYASPEAPEEIARRMRLIATVPSIRARLHESVADTSGMLTRVLAERTGRRPEDLEIRVFMGAVLGGLTEAMLHVAEHHAEVDVVDVLDRALTVLQNGLAD
;
A
#
# COMPACT_ATOMS: atom_id res chain seq x y z
N MET A 1 30.98 13.19 26.71
CA MET A 1 31.46 13.30 25.31
C MET A 1 30.30 12.97 24.39
N ILE A 2 29.81 13.97 23.65
CA ILE A 2 28.62 13.86 22.81
C ILE A 2 29.04 13.25 21.47
N ARG A 3 28.49 12.07 21.14
CA ARG A 3 28.69 11.39 19.85
C ARG A 3 27.84 12.12 18.80
N MET A 4 28.50 12.76 17.83
CA MET A 4 27.85 13.43 16.70
C MET A 4 27.12 12.40 15.80
N PRO A 5 26.01 12.79 15.14
CA PRO A 5 25.34 11.93 14.17
C PRO A 5 26.21 11.75 12.91
N THR A 6 26.48 10.50 12.56
CA THR A 6 27.18 10.12 11.34
C THR A 6 26.39 10.54 10.10
N ALA A 7 27.04 11.31 9.21
CA ALA A 7 26.52 11.62 7.88
C ALA A 7 26.17 10.33 7.09
N PRO A 8 25.14 10.36 6.23
CA PRO A 8 24.77 9.20 5.42
C PRO A 8 25.92 8.83 4.47
N GLN A 9 26.32 7.54 4.46
CA GLN A 9 27.39 7.07 3.59
C GLN A 9 26.99 7.20 2.10
N PRO A 10 27.90 7.69 1.22
CA PRO A 10 27.59 7.99 -0.18
C PRO A 10 27.13 6.78 -1.04
N GLY A 11 27.24 5.54 -0.55
CA GLY A 11 26.81 4.32 -1.24
C GLY A 11 25.37 3.86 -0.96
N THR A 12 24.75 4.27 0.15
CA THR A 12 23.40 3.80 0.53
C THR A 12 22.32 4.45 -0.33
N GLY A 13 22.46 5.75 -0.63
CA GLY A 13 21.50 6.47 -1.46
C GLY A 13 21.47 6.04 -2.93
N LEU A 14 22.60 5.62 -3.50
CA LEU A 14 22.63 5.18 -4.90
C LEU A 14 21.94 3.83 -5.10
N ARG A 15 22.13 2.90 -4.15
CA ARG A 15 21.47 1.59 -4.17
C ARG A 15 19.95 1.74 -4.02
N GLU A 16 19.50 2.57 -3.08
CA GLU A 16 18.06 2.79 -2.86
C GLU A 16 17.41 3.49 -4.06
N ARG A 17 18.07 4.50 -4.63
CA ARG A 17 17.61 5.13 -5.88
C ARG A 17 17.53 4.14 -7.05
N LYS A 18 18.52 3.24 -7.19
CA LYS A 18 18.50 2.21 -8.23
C LYS A 18 17.37 1.21 -7.98
N LYS A 19 17.12 0.85 -6.72
CA LYS A 19 16.03 -0.03 -6.29
C LYS A 19 14.67 0.54 -6.70
N ILE A 20 14.39 1.79 -6.33
CA ILE A 20 13.15 2.51 -6.67
C ILE A 20 12.98 2.62 -8.19
N ARG A 21 14.02 3.06 -8.92
CA ARG A 21 13.96 3.17 -10.38
C ARG A 21 13.66 1.85 -11.08
N THR A 22 14.27 0.75 -10.61
CA THR A 22 14.05 -0.58 -11.18
C THR A 22 12.61 -1.04 -10.95
N ARG A 23 12.11 -0.87 -9.72
CA ARG A 23 10.73 -1.21 -9.35
C ARG A 23 9.72 -0.45 -10.21
N GLN A 24 9.91 0.87 -10.35
CA GLN A 24 9.05 1.72 -11.18
C GLN A 24 9.14 1.36 -12.68
N ALA A 25 10.31 0.96 -13.19
CA ALA A 25 10.47 0.51 -14.57
C ALA A 25 9.67 -0.77 -14.84
N ILE A 26 9.74 -1.74 -13.93
CA ILE A 26 8.94 -2.97 -14.00
C ILE A 26 7.45 -2.64 -13.97
N ARG A 27 7.02 -1.77 -13.06
CA ARG A 27 5.61 -1.36 -12.93
C ARG A 27 5.09 -0.72 -14.21
N ARG A 28 5.80 0.28 -14.75
CA ARG A 28 5.44 0.94 -16.01
C ARG A 28 5.35 -0.05 -17.18
N ALA A 29 6.31 -0.97 -17.30
CA ALA A 29 6.29 -1.99 -18.33
C ALA A 29 5.09 -2.93 -18.19
N ALA A 30 4.78 -3.36 -16.97
CA ALA A 30 3.64 -4.21 -16.67
C ALA A 30 2.31 -3.54 -17.01
N TYR A 31 2.07 -2.32 -16.52
CA TYR A 31 0.83 -1.59 -16.81
C TYR A 31 0.63 -1.37 -18.31
N ARG A 32 1.68 -1.03 -19.05
CA ARG A 32 1.58 -0.91 -20.51
C ARG A 32 1.14 -2.23 -21.16
N LEU A 33 1.76 -3.36 -20.79
CA LEU A 33 1.40 -4.66 -21.34
C LEU A 33 -0.01 -5.12 -20.92
N PHE A 34 -0.41 -4.83 -19.68
CA PHE A 34 -1.76 -5.11 -19.19
C PHE A 34 -2.82 -4.36 -19.99
N GLU A 35 -2.54 -3.14 -20.45
CA GLU A 35 -3.44 -2.38 -21.33
C GLU A 35 -3.47 -2.91 -22.76
N GLU A 36 -2.31 -3.26 -23.31
CA GLU A 36 -2.20 -3.74 -24.68
C GLU A 36 -2.84 -5.13 -24.87
N ARG A 37 -2.77 -6.00 -23.86
CA ARG A 37 -3.05 -7.44 -24.00
C ARG A 37 -3.95 -8.03 -22.92
N GLY A 38 -4.23 -7.28 -21.86
CA GLY A 38 -4.90 -7.77 -20.66
C GLY A 38 -3.94 -8.38 -19.63
N PHE A 39 -4.36 -8.37 -18.36
CA PHE A 39 -3.57 -8.89 -17.24
C PHE A 39 -3.23 -10.38 -17.41
N GLU A 40 -4.22 -11.21 -17.76
CA GLU A 40 -4.06 -12.66 -17.84
C GLU A 40 -3.11 -13.10 -18.97
N ALA A 41 -3.22 -12.46 -20.13
CA ALA A 41 -2.37 -12.78 -21.28
C ALA A 41 -0.92 -12.31 -21.11
N THR A 42 -0.66 -11.39 -20.19
CA THR A 42 0.69 -10.83 -19.96
C THR A 42 1.50 -11.75 -19.05
N ARG A 43 2.66 -12.18 -19.53
CA ARG A 43 3.59 -13.04 -18.79
C ARG A 43 4.72 -12.23 -18.15
N VAL A 44 5.26 -12.72 -17.03
CA VAL A 44 6.31 -12.03 -16.27
C VAL A 44 7.64 -11.92 -17.03
N ASP A 45 7.95 -12.88 -17.89
CA ASP A 45 9.11 -12.83 -18.81
C ASP A 45 9.00 -11.69 -19.83
N GLU A 46 7.80 -11.42 -20.35
CA GLU A 46 7.53 -10.27 -21.22
C GLU A 46 7.69 -8.94 -20.48
N ILE A 47 7.18 -8.86 -19.25
CA ILE A 47 7.37 -7.68 -18.38
C ILE A 47 8.86 -7.44 -18.13
N ALA A 48 9.60 -8.50 -17.82
CA ALA A 48 11.03 -8.43 -17.55
C ALA A 48 11.80 -7.91 -18.78
N ALA A 49 11.52 -8.47 -19.96
CA ALA A 49 12.11 -8.02 -21.22
C ALA A 49 11.77 -6.54 -21.51
N ALA A 50 10.52 -6.14 -21.32
CA ALA A 50 10.05 -4.78 -21.53
C ALA A 50 10.65 -3.75 -20.54
N ALA A 51 11.09 -4.21 -19.37
CA ALA A 51 11.73 -3.39 -18.33
C ALA A 51 13.27 -3.49 -18.32
N ASP A 52 13.87 -4.22 -19.27
CA ASP A 52 15.31 -4.47 -19.36
C ASP A 52 15.90 -5.09 -18.08
N VAL A 53 15.21 -6.10 -17.54
CA VAL A 53 15.64 -6.87 -16.36
C VAL A 53 15.42 -8.36 -16.55
N SER A 54 15.99 -9.18 -15.66
CA SER A 54 15.70 -10.62 -15.64
C SER A 54 14.34 -10.93 -14.98
N PRO A 55 13.67 -12.04 -15.32
CA PRO A 55 12.48 -12.50 -14.59
C PRO A 55 12.73 -12.68 -13.09
N SER A 56 13.91 -13.17 -12.71
CA SER A 56 14.33 -13.26 -11.30
C SER A 56 14.43 -11.90 -10.61
N THR A 57 14.75 -10.84 -11.35
CA THR A 57 14.73 -9.48 -10.82
C THR A 57 13.30 -9.01 -10.61
N VAL A 58 12.36 -9.32 -11.51
CA VAL A 58 10.94 -9.03 -11.30
C VAL A 58 10.43 -9.72 -10.03
N PHE A 59 10.63 -11.03 -9.90
CA PHE A 59 10.19 -11.80 -8.73
C PHE A 59 10.84 -11.34 -7.41
N ARG A 60 12.06 -10.80 -7.46
CA ARG A 60 12.71 -10.20 -6.28
C ARG A 60 11.99 -8.95 -5.79
N TYR A 61 11.36 -8.18 -6.69
CA TYR A 61 10.59 -6.99 -6.33
C TYR A 61 9.12 -7.29 -6.09
N PHE A 62 8.56 -8.24 -6.84
CA PHE A 62 7.14 -8.56 -6.86
C PHE A 62 7.02 -10.09 -6.86
N PRO A 63 6.81 -10.71 -5.69
CA PRO A 63 6.74 -12.17 -5.56
C PRO A 63 5.75 -12.82 -6.53
N THR A 64 4.64 -12.14 -6.80
CA THR A 64 3.61 -12.52 -7.77
C THR A 64 3.38 -11.43 -8.82
N LYS A 65 2.65 -11.74 -9.90
CA LYS A 65 2.26 -10.75 -10.93
C LYS A 65 1.27 -9.74 -10.35
N GLU A 66 0.41 -10.21 -9.44
CA GLU A 66 -0.57 -9.45 -8.69
C GLU A 66 0.08 -8.39 -7.79
N ASP A 67 1.23 -8.71 -7.17
CA ASP A 67 1.98 -7.75 -6.32
C ASP A 67 2.47 -6.53 -7.11
N ILE A 68 2.57 -6.61 -8.45
CA ILE A 68 2.89 -5.45 -9.30
C ILE A 68 1.77 -4.40 -9.24
N VAL A 69 0.52 -4.84 -9.07
CA VAL A 69 -0.67 -3.99 -8.95
C VAL A 69 -0.91 -3.59 -7.49
N LEU A 70 -0.63 -4.48 -6.54
CA LEU A 70 -0.91 -4.26 -5.11
C LEU A 70 0.22 -3.57 -4.33
N SER A 71 1.40 -3.40 -4.94
CA SER A 71 2.63 -2.81 -4.40
C SER A 71 2.53 -1.96 -3.13
N ASP A 72 3.37 -2.28 -2.16
CA ASP A 72 3.54 -1.59 -0.86
C ASP A 72 4.43 -0.30 -0.95
N GLU A 73 4.33 0.47 -2.03
CA GLU A 73 5.20 1.67 -2.16
C GLU A 73 4.78 2.80 -1.22
N GLU A 74 3.52 2.79 -0.82
CA GLU A 74 2.92 3.75 0.10
C GLU A 74 3.24 3.42 1.56
N ASP A 75 3.64 2.17 1.88
CA ASP A 75 3.89 1.74 3.26
C ASP A 75 4.86 2.66 4.02
N PRO A 76 6.05 3.02 3.48
CA PRO A 76 6.95 3.95 4.18
C PRO A 76 6.37 5.35 4.36
N ILE A 77 5.47 5.79 3.47
CA ILE A 77 4.79 7.09 3.56
C ILE A 77 3.76 7.05 4.68
N VAL A 78 2.91 6.01 4.71
CA VAL A 78 1.94 5.78 5.79
C VAL A 78 2.66 5.62 7.12
N GLU A 79 3.77 4.88 7.16
CA GLU A 79 4.60 4.68 8.34
C GLU A 79 5.13 6.02 8.89
N ALA A 80 5.69 6.85 8.01
CA ALA A 80 6.21 8.16 8.38
C ALA A 80 5.09 9.09 8.87
N ALA A 81 3.96 9.12 8.17
CA ALA A 81 2.78 9.91 8.55
C ALA A 81 2.23 9.46 9.92
N LEU A 82 2.13 8.16 10.17
CA LEU A 82 1.67 7.60 11.43
C LEU A 82 2.63 7.89 12.58
N ARG A 83 3.95 7.82 12.35
CA ARG A 83 4.94 8.19 13.37
C ARG A 83 4.95 9.68 13.69
N ALA A 84 4.60 10.53 12.73
CA ALA A 84 4.48 11.97 12.95
C ALA A 84 3.24 12.37 13.77
N ARG A 85 2.28 11.46 13.98
CA ARG A 85 1.07 11.72 14.78
C ARG A 85 1.38 11.89 16.27
N PRO A 86 0.67 12.77 17.00
CA PRO A 86 0.86 12.98 18.44
C PRO A 86 0.77 11.67 19.23
N ALA A 87 1.63 11.47 20.23
CA ALA A 87 1.70 10.21 20.99
C ALA A 87 0.43 9.90 21.81
N GLY A 88 -0.33 10.92 22.21
CA GLY A 88 -1.59 10.75 22.96
C GLY A 88 -2.84 10.62 22.09
N GLU A 89 -2.70 10.64 20.77
CA GLU A 89 -3.85 10.52 19.87
C GLU A 89 -4.34 9.06 19.79
N PRO A 90 -5.66 8.81 19.81
CA PRO A 90 -6.20 7.45 19.69
C PRO A 90 -5.67 6.72 18.43
N PRO A 91 -5.29 5.44 18.53
CA PRO A 91 -4.70 4.67 17.42
C PRO A 91 -5.44 4.76 16.10
N LEU A 92 -6.77 4.61 16.13
CA LEU A 92 -7.61 4.66 14.93
C LEU A 92 -7.67 6.07 14.32
N ALA A 93 -7.69 7.12 15.15
CA ALA A 93 -7.66 8.50 14.69
C ALA A 93 -6.30 8.85 14.05
N SER A 94 -5.20 8.39 14.66
CA SER A 94 -3.86 8.54 14.08
C SER A 94 -3.73 7.84 12.74
N LEU A 95 -4.29 6.64 12.62
CA LEU A 95 -4.28 5.89 11.36
C LEU A 95 -5.14 6.57 10.30
N ARG A 96 -6.36 7.02 10.65
CA ARG A 96 -7.26 7.77 9.76
C ARG A 96 -6.51 8.94 9.12
N GLU A 97 -5.89 9.77 9.95
CA GLU A 97 -5.20 10.96 9.49
C GLU A 97 -3.94 10.63 8.68
N ALA A 98 -3.19 9.60 9.06
CA ALA A 98 -2.02 9.15 8.29
C ALA A 98 -2.40 8.63 6.89
N LEU A 99 -3.47 7.85 6.79
CA LEU A 99 -3.98 7.34 5.52
C LEU A 99 -4.55 8.47 4.65
N ARG A 100 -5.34 9.38 5.23
CA ARG A 100 -5.87 10.57 4.53
C ARG A 100 -4.75 11.40 3.92
N GLN A 101 -3.73 11.75 4.70
CA GLN A 101 -2.58 12.50 4.21
C GLN A 101 -1.81 11.76 3.11
N THR A 102 -1.72 10.44 3.20
CA THR A 102 -1.04 9.63 2.18
C THR A 102 -1.84 9.61 0.88
N ILE A 103 -3.16 9.41 0.95
CA ILE A 103 -4.05 9.48 -0.21
C ILE A 103 -3.97 10.86 -0.86
N GLU A 104 -4.10 11.95 -0.09
CA GLU A 104 -3.99 13.31 -0.63
C GLU A 104 -2.67 13.56 -1.36
N GLN A 105 -1.55 13.04 -0.84
CA GLN A 105 -0.25 13.13 -1.50
C GLN A 105 -0.19 12.31 -2.79
N LEU A 106 -0.78 11.11 -2.80
CA LEU A 106 -0.83 10.28 -4.01
C LEU A 106 -1.65 10.96 -5.12
N TYR A 107 -2.75 11.61 -4.76
CA TYR A 107 -3.65 12.28 -5.71
C TYR A 107 -3.16 13.67 -6.15
N ALA A 108 -2.07 14.18 -5.58
CA ALA A 108 -1.55 15.51 -5.89
C ALA A 108 -0.85 15.63 -7.26
N SER A 109 -0.45 14.51 -7.88
CA SER A 109 0.18 14.51 -9.21
C SER A 109 -0.88 14.60 -10.33
N PRO A 110 -0.63 15.36 -11.42
CA PRO A 110 -1.55 15.44 -12.56
C PRO A 110 -1.87 14.09 -13.21
N GLU A 111 -0.93 13.13 -13.16
CA GLU A 111 -1.05 11.79 -13.73
C GLU A 111 -1.77 10.80 -12.79
N ALA A 112 -1.90 11.15 -11.50
CA ALA A 112 -2.42 10.26 -10.48
C ALA A 112 -3.86 9.74 -10.74
N PRO A 113 -4.83 10.57 -11.19
CA PRO A 113 -6.20 10.10 -11.39
C PRO A 113 -6.29 8.93 -12.37
N GLU A 114 -5.51 8.97 -13.46
CA GLU A 114 -5.53 7.92 -14.47
C GLU A 114 -4.83 6.63 -13.98
N GLU A 115 -3.66 6.76 -13.32
CA GLU A 115 -2.94 5.61 -12.76
C GLU A 115 -3.79 4.89 -11.70
N ILE A 116 -4.47 5.66 -10.84
CA ILE A 116 -5.33 5.12 -9.80
C ILE A 116 -6.57 4.47 -10.40
N ALA A 117 -7.25 5.11 -11.35
CA ALA A 117 -8.39 4.51 -12.03
C ALA A 117 -8.01 3.20 -12.73
N ARG A 118 -6.81 3.13 -13.32
CA ARG A 118 -6.27 1.92 -13.96
C ARG A 118 -6.03 0.81 -12.94
N ARG A 119 -5.41 1.11 -11.80
CA ARG A 119 -5.21 0.17 -10.68
C ARG A 119 -6.56 -0.35 -10.15
N MET A 120 -7.51 0.55 -9.91
CA MET A 120 -8.85 0.20 -9.42
C MET A 120 -9.61 -0.70 -10.39
N ARG A 121 -9.55 -0.43 -11.71
CA ARG A 121 -10.14 -1.33 -12.72
C ARG A 121 -9.55 -2.74 -12.66
N LEU A 122 -8.24 -2.88 -12.49
CA LEU A 122 -7.61 -4.20 -12.38
C LEU A 122 -8.09 -4.94 -11.12
N ILE A 123 -8.14 -4.26 -9.97
CA ILE A 123 -8.68 -4.82 -8.72
C ILE A 123 -10.14 -5.25 -8.91
N ALA A 124 -10.98 -4.43 -9.55
CA ALA A 124 -12.39 -4.74 -9.74
C ALA A 124 -12.65 -5.92 -10.70
N THR A 125 -11.79 -6.12 -11.70
CA THR A 125 -12.06 -7.05 -12.81
C THR A 125 -11.26 -8.34 -12.78
N VAL A 126 -10.12 -8.39 -12.08
CA VAL A 126 -9.23 -9.55 -12.06
C VAL A 126 -9.37 -10.32 -10.75
N PRO A 127 -9.93 -11.55 -10.76
CA PRO A 127 -10.16 -12.31 -9.53
C PRO A 127 -8.88 -12.64 -8.74
N SER A 128 -7.76 -12.94 -9.43
CA SER A 128 -6.51 -13.28 -8.75
C SER A 128 -5.93 -12.10 -7.97
N ILE A 129 -6.09 -10.87 -8.47
CA ILE A 129 -5.67 -9.65 -7.77
C ILE A 129 -6.49 -9.47 -6.47
N ARG A 130 -7.81 -9.67 -6.51
CA ARG A 130 -8.64 -9.60 -5.30
C ARG A 130 -8.27 -10.67 -4.28
N ALA A 131 -8.02 -11.90 -4.75
CA ALA A 131 -7.57 -12.97 -3.87
C ALA A 131 -6.23 -12.63 -3.20
N ARG A 132 -5.27 -12.11 -3.97
CA ARG A 132 -3.97 -11.68 -3.44
C ARG A 132 -4.11 -10.49 -2.48
N LEU A 133 -5.05 -9.58 -2.71
CA LEU A 133 -5.32 -8.48 -1.80
C LEU A 133 -5.71 -8.98 -0.40
N HIS A 134 -6.63 -9.94 -0.31
CA HIS A 134 -6.99 -10.55 0.97
C HIS A 134 -5.84 -11.36 1.60
N GLU A 135 -5.01 -12.02 0.78
CA GLU A 135 -3.83 -12.73 1.28
C GLU A 135 -2.77 -11.79 1.85
N SER A 136 -2.53 -10.64 1.21
CA SER A 136 -1.60 -9.61 1.71
C SER A 136 -1.98 -9.10 3.10
N VAL A 137 -3.28 -8.97 3.37
CA VAL A 137 -3.80 -8.65 4.71
C VAL A 137 -3.46 -9.75 5.72
N ALA A 138 -3.59 -11.02 5.32
CA ALA A 138 -3.28 -12.17 6.16
C ALA A 138 -1.77 -12.33 6.41
N ASP A 139 -0.93 -11.98 5.43
CA ASP A 139 0.53 -11.86 5.56
C ASP A 139 0.93 -10.77 6.57
N THR A 140 -0.05 -9.98 7.04
CA THR A 140 -0.02 -9.01 8.13
C THR A 140 0.98 -7.90 7.84
N SER A 141 0.48 -6.67 7.63
CA SER A 141 1.32 -5.47 7.57
C SER A 141 2.05 -5.27 8.90
N GLY A 142 3.17 -5.98 9.05
CA GLY A 142 3.97 -6.04 10.25
C GLY A 142 4.61 -4.70 10.55
N MET A 143 4.69 -3.80 9.54
CA MET A 143 5.06 -2.41 9.73
C MET A 143 4.01 -1.69 10.59
N LEU A 144 2.73 -1.62 10.15
CA LEU A 144 1.70 -0.88 10.88
C LEU A 144 1.45 -1.47 12.27
N THR A 145 1.49 -2.80 12.37
CA THR A 145 1.37 -3.53 13.64
C THR A 145 2.45 -3.11 14.63
N ARG A 146 3.71 -3.02 14.19
CA ARG A 146 4.83 -2.58 15.04
C ARG A 146 4.67 -1.13 15.48
N VAL A 147 4.35 -0.23 14.55
CA VAL A 147 4.16 1.19 14.86
C VAL A 147 3.05 1.40 15.89
N LEU A 148 1.92 0.71 15.74
CA LEU A 148 0.79 0.83 16.66
C LEU A 148 1.06 0.16 18.01
N ALA A 149 1.76 -0.97 18.04
CA ALA A 149 2.21 -1.60 19.28
C ALA A 149 3.13 -0.66 20.08
N GLU A 150 4.12 -0.05 19.44
CA GLU A 150 5.01 0.95 20.04
C GLU A 150 4.22 2.14 20.60
N ARG A 151 3.29 2.71 19.82
CA ARG A 151 2.47 3.86 20.22
C ARG A 151 1.56 3.57 21.42
N THR A 152 1.10 2.34 21.57
CA THR A 152 0.19 1.93 22.64
C THR A 152 0.91 1.31 23.84
N GLY A 153 2.24 1.17 23.79
CA GLY A 153 3.02 0.50 24.83
C GLY A 153 2.71 -1.00 24.94
N ARG A 154 2.23 -1.62 23.85
CA ARG A 154 1.88 -3.05 23.77
C ARG A 154 2.92 -3.82 22.96
N ARG A 155 2.86 -5.15 23.01
CA ARG A 155 3.67 -6.01 22.14
C ARG A 155 2.89 -6.33 20.85
N PRO A 156 3.56 -6.45 19.69
CA PRO A 156 2.91 -6.83 18.44
C PRO A 156 2.13 -8.15 18.50
N GLU A 157 2.50 -9.06 19.41
CA GLU A 157 1.87 -10.36 19.59
C GLU A 157 0.64 -10.33 20.51
N ASP A 158 0.39 -9.21 21.20
CA ASP A 158 -0.75 -9.09 22.10
C ASP A 158 -2.07 -9.20 21.31
N LEU A 159 -3.05 -9.91 21.89
CA LEU A 159 -4.32 -10.22 21.23
C LEU A 159 -5.04 -8.94 20.78
N GLU A 160 -5.04 -7.91 21.61
CA GLU A 160 -5.71 -6.64 21.33
C GLU A 160 -5.11 -5.93 20.12
N ILE A 161 -3.78 -5.99 19.93
CA ILE A 161 -3.14 -5.46 18.73
C ILE A 161 -3.53 -6.26 17.51
N ARG A 162 -3.51 -7.59 17.60
CA ARG A 162 -3.89 -8.47 16.48
C ARG A 162 -5.35 -8.29 16.07
N VAL A 163 -6.27 -8.21 17.03
CA VAL A 163 -7.70 -7.98 16.78
C VAL A 163 -7.91 -6.60 16.16
N PHE A 164 -7.31 -5.55 16.72
CA PHE A 164 -7.41 -4.20 16.19
C PHE A 164 -6.88 -4.12 14.74
N MET A 165 -5.69 -4.67 14.48
CA MET A 165 -5.09 -4.68 13.16
C MET A 165 -5.88 -5.53 12.16
N GLY A 166 -6.37 -6.69 12.56
CA GLY A 166 -7.21 -7.53 11.71
C GLY A 166 -8.50 -6.81 11.28
N ALA A 167 -9.17 -6.14 12.23
CA ALA A 167 -10.37 -5.37 11.94
C ALA A 167 -10.08 -4.18 11.01
N VAL A 168 -9.01 -3.43 11.29
CA VAL A 168 -8.58 -2.29 10.47
C VAL A 168 -8.22 -2.72 9.05
N LEU A 169 -7.32 -3.69 8.89
CA LEU A 169 -6.88 -4.12 7.56
C LEU A 169 -8.01 -4.76 6.75
N GLY A 170 -8.90 -5.51 7.42
CA GLY A 170 -10.13 -6.00 6.80
C GLY A 170 -11.02 -4.87 6.30
N GLY A 171 -11.29 -3.87 7.15
CA GLY A 171 -12.09 -2.70 6.77
C GLY A 171 -11.47 -1.87 5.64
N LEU A 172 -10.15 -1.68 5.64
CA LEU A 172 -9.45 -0.99 4.55
C LEU A 172 -9.47 -1.78 3.23
N THR A 173 -9.44 -3.10 3.32
CA THR A 173 -9.56 -3.98 2.14
C THR A 173 -10.94 -3.88 1.52
N GLU A 174 -11.99 -3.96 2.33
CA GLU A 174 -13.36 -3.77 1.87
C GLU A 174 -13.60 -2.35 1.33
N ALA A 175 -13.01 -1.33 1.95
CA ALA A 175 -13.04 0.03 1.44
C ALA A 175 -12.39 0.12 0.05
N MET A 176 -11.23 -0.51 -0.15
CA MET A 176 -10.56 -0.50 -1.45
C MET A 176 -11.32 -1.29 -2.51
N LEU A 177 -11.94 -2.42 -2.16
CA LEU A 177 -12.81 -3.17 -3.06
C LEU A 177 -14.05 -2.35 -3.45
N HIS A 178 -14.69 -1.69 -2.48
CA HIS A 178 -15.82 -0.81 -2.72
C HIS A 178 -15.46 0.35 -3.66
N VAL A 179 -14.32 1.00 -3.43
CA VAL A 179 -13.77 2.00 -4.35
C VAL A 179 -13.52 1.39 -5.71
N ALA A 180 -12.91 0.20 -5.81
CA ALA A 180 -12.63 -0.43 -7.09
C ALA A 180 -13.91 -0.67 -7.91
N GLU A 181 -14.97 -1.14 -7.26
CA GLU A 181 -16.28 -1.40 -7.87
C GLU A 181 -17.02 -0.10 -8.28
N HIS A 182 -16.84 0.99 -7.52
CA HIS A 182 -17.60 2.23 -7.68
C HIS A 182 -16.71 3.45 -8.02
N HIS A 183 -15.51 3.23 -8.58
CA HIS A 183 -14.44 4.24 -8.72
C HIS A 183 -14.83 5.48 -9.54
N ALA A 184 -15.91 5.43 -10.31
CA ALA A 184 -16.43 6.58 -11.06
C ALA A 184 -17.38 7.47 -10.24
N GLU A 185 -17.84 7.01 -9.07
CA GLU A 185 -18.95 7.58 -8.32
C GLU A 185 -18.59 7.97 -6.88
N VAL A 186 -17.47 7.47 -6.35
CA VAL A 186 -17.09 7.65 -4.95
C VAL A 186 -15.75 8.36 -4.81
N ASP A 187 -15.66 9.22 -3.79
CA ASP A 187 -14.40 9.77 -3.34
C ASP A 187 -13.70 8.77 -2.40
N VAL A 188 -12.39 8.55 -2.61
CA VAL A 188 -11.63 7.54 -1.89
C VAL A 188 -11.39 7.92 -0.43
N VAL A 189 -11.25 9.22 -0.14
CA VAL A 189 -11.14 9.72 1.24
C VAL A 189 -12.46 9.54 1.96
N ASP A 190 -13.59 9.83 1.31
CA ASP A 190 -14.91 9.64 1.91
C ASP A 190 -15.19 8.15 2.23
N VAL A 191 -14.83 7.23 1.33
CA VAL A 191 -15.00 5.79 1.58
C VAL A 191 -14.09 5.31 2.72
N LEU A 192 -12.83 5.77 2.76
CA LEU A 192 -11.92 5.49 3.88
C LEU A 192 -12.52 5.95 5.21
N ASP A 193 -12.97 7.20 5.27
CA ASP A 193 -13.50 7.79 6.50
C ASP A 193 -14.77 7.08 6.98
N ARG A 194 -15.65 6.70 6.05
CA ARG A 194 -16.82 5.86 6.35
C ARG A 194 -16.42 4.50 6.92
N ALA A 195 -15.47 3.80 6.29
CA ALA A 195 -15.00 2.50 6.76
C ALA A 195 -14.41 2.58 8.18
N LEU A 196 -13.56 3.57 8.44
CA LEU A 196 -12.97 3.79 9.76
C LEU A 196 -13.99 4.28 10.79
N THR A 197 -15.06 4.97 10.38
CA THR A 197 -16.17 5.35 11.27
C THR A 197 -16.97 4.13 11.70
N VAL A 198 -17.25 3.19 10.77
CA VAL A 198 -17.91 1.91 11.10
C VAL A 198 -17.07 1.10 12.07
N LEU A 199 -15.74 1.07 11.91
CA LEU A 199 -14.86 0.40 12.88
C LEU A 199 -14.86 1.06 14.26
N GLN A 200 -15.08 2.38 14.33
CA GLN A 200 -15.08 3.14 15.57
C GLN A 200 -16.41 2.98 16.34
N ASN A 201 -17.53 3.05 15.63
CA ASN A 201 -18.87 3.18 16.23
C ASN A 201 -19.73 1.93 16.06
N GLY A 202 -19.30 0.96 15.24
CA GLY A 202 -20.12 -0.16 14.80
C GLY A 202 -21.13 0.26 13.72
N LEU A 203 -22.22 -0.49 13.62
CA LEU A 203 -23.31 -0.24 12.65
C LEU A 203 -24.44 0.63 13.24
N ALA A 204 -24.23 1.24 14.40
CA ALA A 204 -25.18 2.17 14.97
C ALA A 204 -24.94 3.57 14.38
N ASP A 205 -26.01 4.22 13.96
CA ASP A 205 -26.02 5.60 13.45
C ASP A 205 -25.42 6.61 14.45
#